data_AF-A0A5D2T952-F1
#
_entry.id   AF-A0A5D2T952-F1
#
_cell.length_a   1.000
_cell.length_b   1.000
_cell.length_c   1.000
_cell.angle_alpha   90.00
_cell.angle_beta   90.00
_cell.angle_gamma   90.00
#
_symmetry.space_group_name_H-M   'P 1'
#
loop_
_entity.id
_entity.type
_entity.pdbx_description
1 polymer ?
#
loop_
_entity_poly.entity_id
_entity_poly.type
_entity_poly.pdbx_seq_one_letter_code
_entity_poly.pdbx_strand_id
1 'polypeptide(L)'
;MNESDYTYSSIPNDVALKIASSLEVTDLSCLSCCSRVWRDLWGSDCLWEPLFKQRWPLLYEDVLKDPDFKGWRGFYIKQHKEMKDQADSVVKFVEKCLQSESIQVNDYLKAIECLKLMGFGFKDVQMLLLKPKLNVLLNLVGLHYCLNILKVPASDVMEALNSSNIKNR
;
A
#
# COMPACT_ATOMS: atom_id res chain seq x y z
N MET A 1 -4.21 -30.14 39.61
CA MET A 1 -3.28 -29.36 38.77
C MET A 1 -4.16 -28.48 37.90
N ASN A 2 -4.23 -27.19 38.20
CA ASN A 2 -5.09 -26.23 37.50
C ASN A 2 -4.22 -25.46 36.50
N GLU A 3 -4.20 -25.92 35.25
CA GLU A 3 -3.79 -25.16 34.07
C GLU A 3 -5.10 -24.74 33.39
N SER A 4 -5.41 -23.50 33.03
CA SER A 4 -4.59 -22.32 32.77
C SER A 4 -5.56 -21.15 32.56
N ASP A 5 -5.41 -20.09 33.35
CA ASP A 5 -5.99 -18.78 33.04
C ASP A 5 -5.27 -18.20 31.83
N TYR A 6 -5.68 -18.57 30.61
CA TYR A 6 -5.28 -17.83 29.41
C TYR A 6 -6.14 -16.56 29.30
N THR A 7 -5.88 -15.60 30.18
CA THR A 7 -6.29 -14.22 29.93
C THR A 7 -5.43 -13.70 28.78
N TYR A 8 -5.94 -13.80 27.55
CA TYR A 8 -5.34 -13.12 26.40
C TYR A 8 -5.38 -11.62 26.68
N SER A 9 -4.26 -11.05 27.11
CA SER A 9 -4.04 -9.62 27.07
C SER A 9 -4.21 -9.15 25.63
N SER A 10 -5.17 -8.28 25.39
CA SER A 10 -5.36 -7.63 24.10
C SER A 10 -4.06 -6.99 23.63
N ILE A 11 -3.73 -7.15 22.35
CA ILE A 11 -2.56 -6.48 21.75
C ILE A 11 -2.80 -4.96 21.79
N PRO A 12 -1.80 -4.15 22.17
CA PRO A 12 -1.89 -2.70 22.10
C PRO A 12 -2.25 -2.20 20.69
N ASN A 13 -3.11 -1.18 20.61
CA ASN A 13 -3.63 -0.67 19.32
C ASN A 13 -2.53 -0.17 18.38
N ASP A 14 -1.47 0.44 18.92
CA ASP A 14 -0.30 0.90 18.16
C ASP A 14 0.46 -0.27 17.50
N VAL A 15 0.62 -1.38 18.21
CA VAL A 15 1.23 -2.60 17.67
C VAL A 15 0.33 -3.19 16.58
N ALA A 16 -0.98 -3.26 16.82
CA ALA A 16 -1.94 -3.73 15.82
C ALA A 16 -1.93 -2.85 14.56
N LEU A 17 -1.92 -1.52 14.70
CA LEU A 17 -1.81 -0.58 13.59
C LEU A 17 -0.49 -0.74 12.83
N LYS A 18 0.63 -0.94 13.54
CA LYS A 18 1.93 -1.15 12.90
C LYS A 18 1.95 -2.42 12.07
N ILE A 19 1.41 -3.52 12.60
CA ILE A 19 1.20 -4.77 11.87
C ILE A 19 0.31 -4.52 10.65
N ALA A 20 -0.81 -3.82 10.84
CA ALA A 20 -1.75 -3.52 9.76
C ALA A 20 -1.11 -2.75 8.59
N SER A 21 -0.37 -1.70 8.92
CA SER A 21 0.29 -0.81 7.95
C SER A 21 1.41 -1.51 7.16
N SER A 22 1.83 -2.70 7.62
CA SER A 22 2.93 -3.47 7.03
C SER A 22 2.46 -4.63 6.16
N LEU A 23 1.16 -4.95 6.16
CA LEU A 23 0.59 -6.12 5.49
C LEU A 23 -0.29 -5.72 4.30
N GLU A 24 -0.40 -6.62 3.32
CA GLU A 24 -1.41 -6.49 2.27
C GLU A 24 -2.81 -6.80 2.82
N VAL A 25 -3.86 -6.32 2.14
CA VAL A 25 -5.27 -6.57 2.56
C VAL A 25 -5.57 -8.07 2.66
N THR A 26 -4.96 -8.87 1.79
CA THR A 26 -5.06 -10.33 1.82
C THR A 26 -4.43 -10.92 3.08
N ASP A 27 -3.27 -10.43 3.49
CA ASP A 27 -2.56 -10.93 4.68
C ASP A 27 -3.29 -10.51 5.96
N LEU A 28 -3.91 -9.31 5.96
CA LEU A 28 -4.79 -8.88 7.04
C LEU A 28 -6.03 -9.78 7.17
N SER A 29 -6.58 -10.20 6.03
CA SER A 29 -7.70 -11.15 6.02
C SER A 29 -7.27 -12.51 6.60
N CYS A 30 -6.10 -13.01 6.24
CA CYS A 30 -5.53 -14.23 6.82
C CYS A 30 -5.32 -14.10 8.34
N LEU A 31 -4.79 -12.98 8.81
CA LEU A 31 -4.55 -12.73 10.22
C LEU A 31 -5.85 -12.72 11.05
N SER A 32 -6.94 -12.21 10.46
CA SER A 32 -8.28 -12.25 11.07
C SER A 32 -8.83 -13.67 11.28
N CYS A 33 -8.35 -14.66 10.51
CA CYS A 33 -8.72 -16.06 10.67
C CYS A 33 -7.97 -16.75 11.81
N CYS A 34 -6.82 -16.21 12.24
CA CYS A 34 -5.95 -16.84 13.23
C CYS A 34 -6.46 -16.73 14.69
N SER A 35 -7.30 -15.74 15.01
CA SER A 35 -7.84 -15.55 16.36
C SER A 35 -9.13 -14.74 16.36
N ARG A 36 -9.99 -14.95 17.37
CA ARG A 36 -11.16 -14.10 17.61
C ARG A 36 -10.76 -12.65 17.90
N VAL A 37 -9.70 -12.45 18.70
CA VAL A 37 -9.19 -11.11 19.03
C VAL A 37 -8.82 -10.35 17.76
N TRP A 38 -8.08 -10.99 16.84
CA TRP A 38 -7.74 -10.38 15.56
C TRP A 38 -8.98 -10.15 14.71
N ARG A 39 -9.88 -11.12 14.61
CA ARG A 39 -11.13 -10.98 13.85
C ARG A 39 -11.96 -9.78 14.29
N ASP A 40 -12.14 -9.62 15.59
CA ASP A 40 -12.94 -8.54 16.16
C ASP A 40 -12.24 -7.19 15.96
N LEU A 41 -10.91 -7.15 16.14
CA LEU A 41 -10.11 -5.95 15.95
C LEU A 41 -10.09 -5.48 14.48
N TRP A 42 -9.91 -6.40 13.51
CA TRP A 42 -9.95 -6.11 12.07
C TRP A 42 -11.37 -5.89 11.55
N GLY A 43 -12.39 -6.35 12.27
CA GLY A 43 -13.80 -6.07 11.98
C GLY A 43 -14.22 -4.67 12.38
N SER A 44 -13.49 -4.03 13.30
CA SER A 44 -13.77 -2.69 13.80
C SER A 44 -13.09 -1.60 12.98
N ASP A 45 -13.81 -0.50 12.75
CA ASP A 45 -13.32 0.67 12.00
C ASP A 45 -12.18 1.43 12.71
N CYS A 46 -11.96 1.19 14.01
CA CYS A 46 -10.94 1.88 14.79
C CYS A 46 -9.50 1.69 14.26
N LEU A 47 -9.24 0.58 13.55
CA LEU A 47 -7.96 0.36 12.88
C LEU A 47 -7.92 0.88 11.45
N TRP A 48 -9.06 0.92 10.76
CA TRP A 48 -9.11 1.30 9.35
C TRP A 48 -9.02 2.81 9.17
N GLU A 49 -9.56 3.61 10.10
CA GLU A 49 -9.45 5.06 10.05
C GLU A 49 -7.99 5.54 10.05
N PRO A 50 -7.15 5.16 11.05
CA PRO A 50 -5.78 5.66 11.10
C PRO A 50 -4.96 5.14 9.93
N LEU A 51 -5.22 3.92 9.45
CA LEU A 51 -4.57 3.37 8.26
C LEU A 51 -4.93 4.13 6.99
N PHE A 52 -6.22 4.45 6.82
CA PHE A 52 -6.67 5.24 5.69
C PHE A 52 -6.03 6.62 5.71
N LYS A 53 -6.10 7.30 6.85
CA LYS A 53 -5.51 8.63 7.05
C LYS A 53 -4.00 8.66 6.81
N GLN A 54 -3.27 7.64 7.30
CA GLN A 54 -1.83 7.54 7.10
C GLN A 54 -1.47 7.35 5.61
N ARG A 55 -2.28 6.59 4.88
CA ARG A 55 -1.99 6.21 3.50
C ARG A 55 -2.45 7.26 2.48
N TRP A 56 -3.65 7.82 2.68
CA TRP A 56 -4.27 8.79 1.78
C TRP A 56 -4.79 10.02 2.55
N PRO A 57 -3.88 10.83 3.13
CA PRO A 57 -4.27 11.97 3.98
C PRO A 57 -5.09 13.03 3.24
N LEU A 58 -4.86 13.20 1.94
CA LEU A 58 -5.64 14.16 1.12
C LEU A 58 -7.08 13.69 0.92
N LEU A 59 -7.28 12.39 0.69
CA LEU A 59 -8.62 11.80 0.51
C LEU A 59 -9.39 11.71 1.82
N TYR A 60 -8.68 11.58 2.96
CA TYR A 60 -9.30 11.52 4.28
C TYR A 60 -10.21 12.72 4.56
N GLU A 61 -9.74 13.93 4.24
CA GLU A 61 -10.51 15.17 4.44
C GLU A 61 -11.76 15.27 3.57
N ASP A 62 -11.72 14.69 2.37
CA ASP A 62 -12.86 14.64 1.45
C ASP A 62 -13.90 13.61 1.92
N VAL A 63 -13.45 12.45 2.39
CA VAL A 63 -14.30 11.39 2.94
C VAL A 63 -15.02 11.86 4.20
N LEU A 64 -14.38 12.66 5.06
CA LEU A 64 -15.03 13.22 6.26
C LEU A 64 -16.19 14.17 5.94
N LYS A 65 -16.21 14.76 4.74
CA LYS A 65 -17.28 15.66 4.28
C LYS A 65 -18.37 14.91 3.52
N ASP A 66 -18.19 13.63 3.24
CA ASP A 66 -19.14 12.80 2.50
C ASP A 66 -20.32 12.42 3.42
N PRO A 67 -21.55 12.92 3.15
CA PRO A 67 -22.72 12.55 3.94
C PRO A 67 -23.09 11.07 3.81
N ASP A 68 -22.60 10.38 2.77
CA ASP A 68 -22.84 8.96 2.51
C ASP A 68 -21.72 8.05 3.07
N PHE A 69 -20.86 8.55 3.95
CA PHE A 69 -19.81 7.75 4.56
C PHE A 69 -20.37 6.58 5.40
N LYS A 70 -20.03 5.35 5.01
CA LYS A 70 -20.55 4.09 5.63
C LYS A 70 -19.54 3.31 6.47
N GLY A 71 -18.32 3.81 6.63
CA GLY A 71 -17.28 3.20 7.44
C GLY A 71 -15.92 3.05 6.75
N TRP A 72 -14.86 3.10 7.56
CA TRP A 72 -13.47 3.19 7.11
C TRP A 72 -12.98 1.92 6.45
N ARG A 73 -13.39 0.74 6.93
CA ARG A 73 -12.99 -0.55 6.35
C ARG A 73 -13.39 -0.67 4.88
N GLY A 74 -14.63 -0.32 4.56
CA GLY A 74 -15.15 -0.40 3.19
C GLY A 74 -14.43 0.56 2.26
N PHE A 75 -14.23 1.81 2.71
CA PHE A 75 -13.48 2.82 1.97
C PHE A 75 -12.02 2.41 1.73
N TYR A 76 -11.34 1.89 2.74
CA TYR A 76 -9.96 1.41 2.59
C TYR A 76 -9.84 0.31 1.54
N ILE A 77 -10.72 -0.70 1.60
CA ILE A 77 -10.71 -1.81 0.64
C ILE A 77 -11.00 -1.31 -0.79
N LYS A 78 -12.01 -0.43 -0.94
CA LYS A 78 -12.37 0.17 -2.22
C LYS A 78 -11.20 0.97 -2.79
N GLN A 79 -10.61 1.87 -2.00
CA GLN A 79 -9.51 2.73 -2.43
C GLN A 79 -8.27 1.91 -2.79
N HIS A 80 -7.95 0.88 -1.99
CA HIS A 80 -6.82 -0.01 -2.28
C HIS A 80 -7.01 -0.75 -3.62
N LYS A 81 -8.23 -1.19 -3.91
CA LYS A 81 -8.56 -1.82 -5.20
C LYS A 81 -8.42 -0.83 -6.35
N GLU A 82 -8.91 0.39 -6.21
CA GLU A 82 -8.77 1.44 -7.22
C GLU A 82 -7.28 1.74 -7.51
N MET A 83 -6.46 1.87 -6.47
CA MET A 83 -5.00 2.07 -6.62
C MET A 83 -4.35 0.89 -7.35
N LYS A 84 -4.79 -0.34 -7.08
CA LYS A 84 -4.31 -1.52 -7.81
C LYS A 84 -4.71 -1.49 -9.29
N ASP A 85 -5.96 -1.19 -9.60
CA ASP A 85 -6.46 -1.15 -10.98
C ASP A 85 -5.74 -0.04 -11.79
N GLN A 86 -5.43 1.09 -11.14
CA GLN A 86 -4.62 2.17 -11.69
C GLN A 86 -3.17 1.76 -11.92
N ALA A 87 -2.54 1.07 -10.96
CA ALA A 87 -1.19 0.54 -11.10
C ALA A 87 -1.11 -0.42 -12.29
N ASP A 88 -2.07 -1.34 -12.42
CA ASP A 88 -2.15 -2.29 -13.54
C ASP A 88 -2.26 -1.58 -14.89
N SER A 89 -2.92 -0.40 -14.93
CA SER A 89 -2.99 0.42 -16.13
C SER A 89 -1.65 1.04 -16.51
N VAL A 90 -0.86 1.50 -15.52
CA VAL A 90 0.51 2.01 -15.74
C VAL A 90 1.45 0.89 -16.16
N VAL A 91 1.33 -0.30 -15.54
CA VAL A 91 2.09 -1.50 -15.92
C VAL A 91 1.88 -1.83 -17.40
N LYS A 92 0.61 -1.96 -17.82
CA LYS A 92 0.25 -2.23 -19.22
C LYS A 92 0.72 -1.13 -20.17
N PHE A 93 0.70 0.13 -19.74
CA PHE A 93 1.20 1.24 -20.54
C PHE A 93 2.71 1.12 -20.77
N VAL A 94 3.50 0.94 -19.71
CA VAL A 94 4.96 0.79 -19.81
C VAL A 94 5.30 -0.44 -20.65
N GLU A 95 4.63 -1.57 -20.44
CA GLU A 95 4.83 -2.79 -21.22
C GLU A 95 4.59 -2.58 -22.72
N LYS A 96 3.59 -1.78 -23.10
CA LYS A 96 3.34 -1.44 -24.52
C LYS A 96 4.40 -0.51 -25.11
N CYS A 97 5.02 0.33 -24.30
CA CYS A 97 6.08 1.24 -24.72
C CYS A 97 7.46 0.57 -24.77
N LEU A 98 7.59 -0.67 -24.32
CA LEU A 98 8.85 -1.40 -24.39
C LEU A 98 9.17 -1.79 -25.84
N GLN A 99 10.27 -1.25 -26.35
CA GLN A 99 10.89 -1.66 -27.61
C GLN A 99 12.26 -2.24 -27.28
N SER A 100 12.42 -3.55 -27.48
CA SER A 100 13.68 -4.27 -27.21
C SER A 100 14.22 -3.98 -25.80
N GLU A 101 13.36 -4.16 -24.78
CA GLU A 101 13.67 -3.95 -23.35
C GLU A 101 14.02 -2.51 -22.94
N SER A 102 13.88 -1.55 -23.85
CA SER A 102 14.08 -0.13 -23.58
C SER A 102 12.78 0.65 -23.71
N ILE A 103 12.70 1.80 -23.02
CA ILE A 103 11.57 2.72 -23.09
C ILE A 103 12.09 4.11 -23.48
N GLN A 104 11.34 4.82 -24.31
CA GLN A 104 11.67 6.21 -24.62
C GLN A 104 11.55 7.09 -23.38
N VAL A 105 12.40 8.10 -23.26
CA VAL A 105 12.41 9.01 -22.11
C VAL A 105 11.04 9.68 -21.90
N ASN A 106 10.36 10.05 -22.99
CA ASN A 106 9.03 10.67 -22.91
C ASN A 106 7.98 9.71 -22.34
N ASP A 107 7.97 8.44 -22.76
CA ASP A 107 7.06 7.44 -22.23
C ASP A 107 7.36 7.13 -20.76
N TYR A 108 8.63 7.10 -20.39
CA TYR A 108 9.07 6.94 -19.01
C TYR A 108 8.58 8.07 -18.11
N LEU A 109 8.77 9.33 -18.53
CA LEU A 109 8.30 10.51 -17.80
C LEU A 109 6.77 10.53 -17.71
N LYS A 110 6.07 10.12 -18.77
CA LYS A 110 4.62 9.99 -18.78
C LYS A 110 4.13 8.96 -17.76
N ALA A 111 4.83 7.84 -17.57
CA ALA A 111 4.48 6.88 -16.53
C ALA A 111 4.58 7.49 -15.12
N ILE A 112 5.64 8.27 -14.83
CA ILE A 112 5.79 8.99 -13.56
C ILE A 112 4.66 10.02 -13.38
N GLU A 113 4.31 10.76 -14.44
CA GLU A 113 3.23 11.72 -14.41
C GLU A 113 1.87 11.06 -14.15
N CYS A 114 1.60 9.89 -14.76
CA CYS A 114 0.39 9.11 -14.47
C CYS A 114 0.27 8.76 -12.99
N LEU A 115 1.35 8.30 -12.34
CA LEU A 115 1.36 8.01 -10.90
C LEU A 115 1.03 9.25 -10.05
N LYS A 116 1.56 10.41 -10.45
CA LYS A 116 1.27 11.68 -9.79
C LYS A 116 -0.19 12.07 -9.92
N LEU A 117 -0.75 12.00 -11.12
CA LEU A 117 -2.16 12.35 -11.39
C LEU A 117 -3.13 11.40 -10.67
N MET A 118 -2.75 10.13 -10.54
CA MET A 118 -3.50 9.12 -9.79
C MET A 118 -3.37 9.28 -8.27
N GLY A 119 -2.48 10.15 -7.78
CA GLY A 119 -2.33 10.43 -6.36
C GLY A 119 -1.65 9.31 -5.58
N PHE A 120 -0.76 8.53 -6.20
CA PHE A 120 -0.07 7.43 -5.53
C PHE A 120 0.75 7.92 -4.34
N GLY A 121 0.51 7.34 -3.17
CA GLY A 121 1.35 7.52 -1.99
C GLY A 121 2.54 6.55 -1.98
N PHE A 122 3.48 6.75 -1.05
CA PHE A 122 4.66 5.90 -0.92
C PHE A 122 4.29 4.42 -0.69
N LYS A 123 3.30 4.14 0.16
CA LYS A 123 2.85 2.77 0.40
C LYS A 123 2.17 2.13 -0.80
N ASP A 124 1.50 2.90 -1.65
CA ASP A 124 0.93 2.38 -2.90
C ASP A 124 2.06 1.90 -3.82
N VAL A 125 3.11 2.71 -3.97
CA VAL A 125 4.29 2.35 -4.78
C VAL A 125 4.99 1.13 -4.21
N GLN A 126 5.22 1.08 -2.89
CA GLN A 126 5.86 -0.08 -2.24
C GLN A 126 5.07 -1.37 -2.47
N MET A 127 3.75 -1.32 -2.29
CA MET A 127 2.89 -2.51 -2.38
C MET A 127 2.58 -2.93 -3.82
N LEU A 128 2.56 -1.99 -4.77
CA LEU A 128 2.05 -2.25 -6.12
C LEU A 128 3.13 -2.24 -7.20
N LEU A 129 4.19 -1.44 -7.04
CA LEU A 129 5.23 -1.26 -8.06
C LEU A 129 6.59 -1.81 -7.65
N LEU A 130 6.92 -1.87 -6.37
CA LEU A 130 8.17 -2.45 -5.87
C LEU A 130 8.00 -3.95 -5.60
N LYS A 131 7.76 -4.72 -6.66
CA LYS A 131 7.53 -6.17 -6.59
C LYS A 131 8.51 -6.95 -7.48
N PRO A 132 9.04 -8.11 -7.03
CA PRO A 132 9.92 -8.97 -7.85
C PRO A 132 9.27 -9.50 -9.13
N LYS A 133 7.94 -9.57 -9.17
CA LYS A 133 7.21 -10.06 -10.34
C LYS A 133 7.11 -9.03 -11.47
N LEU A 134 7.40 -7.76 -11.18
CA LEU A 134 7.35 -6.69 -12.17
C LEU A 134 8.69 -6.51 -12.89
N ASN A 135 8.62 -5.86 -14.06
CA ASN A 135 9.79 -5.46 -14.83
C ASN A 135 10.64 -4.45 -14.04
N VAL A 136 11.96 -4.52 -14.19
CA VAL A 136 12.92 -3.60 -13.54
C VAL A 136 12.61 -2.14 -13.88
N LEU A 137 12.21 -1.84 -15.11
CA LEU A 137 11.83 -0.48 -15.51
C LEU A 137 10.63 0.05 -14.72
N LEU A 138 9.65 -0.81 -14.39
CA LEU A 138 8.53 -0.44 -13.53
C LEU A 138 8.98 -0.18 -12.09
N ASN A 139 9.91 -1.01 -11.58
CA ASN A 139 10.52 -0.76 -10.27
C ASN A 139 11.26 0.59 -10.27
N LEU A 140 11.96 0.93 -11.35
CA LEU A 140 12.66 2.22 -11.52
C LEU A 140 11.68 3.40 -11.62
N VAL A 141 10.56 3.27 -12.35
CA VAL A 141 9.50 4.29 -12.37
C VAL A 141 9.01 4.57 -10.95
N GLY A 142 8.71 3.51 -10.18
CA GLY A 142 8.33 3.64 -8.77
C GLY A 142 9.41 4.30 -7.91
N LEU A 143 10.67 3.89 -8.08
CA LEU A 143 11.82 4.44 -7.37
C LEU A 143 11.98 5.95 -7.61
N HIS A 144 12.01 6.37 -8.88
CA HIS A 144 12.15 7.77 -9.23
C HIS A 144 10.94 8.59 -8.81
N TYR A 145 9.73 8.04 -8.87
CA TYR A 145 8.55 8.69 -8.34
C TYR A 145 8.67 8.96 -6.82
N CYS A 146 9.11 7.96 -6.04
CA CYS A 146 9.33 8.12 -4.60
C CYS A 146 10.36 9.21 -4.26
N LEU A 147 11.52 9.18 -4.91
CA LEU A 147 12.62 10.11 -4.60
C LEU A 147 12.36 11.52 -5.13
N ASN A 148 11.86 11.63 -6.37
CA ASN A 148 11.82 12.91 -7.07
C ASN A 148 10.49 13.62 -6.93
N ILE A 149 9.37 12.89 -6.83
CA ILE A 149 8.03 13.46 -6.75
C ILE A 149 7.54 13.48 -5.30
N LEU A 150 7.55 12.34 -4.62
CA LEU A 150 7.10 12.24 -3.22
C LEU A 150 8.13 12.76 -2.21
N LYS A 151 9.39 12.93 -2.62
CA LYS A 151 10.52 13.37 -1.76
C LYS A 151 10.69 12.48 -0.52
N VAL A 152 10.44 11.17 -0.66
CA VAL A 152 10.65 10.20 0.41
C VAL A 152 12.15 10.10 0.72
N PRO A 153 12.56 10.05 2.00
CA PRO A 153 13.96 9.84 2.36
C PRO A 153 14.53 8.57 1.72
N ALA A 154 15.77 8.67 1.22
CA ALA A 154 16.42 7.55 0.55
C ALA A 154 16.60 6.31 1.45
N SER A 155 16.72 6.52 2.78
CA SER A 155 16.75 5.44 3.79
C SER A 155 15.49 4.57 3.72
N ASP A 156 14.33 5.21 3.66
CA ASP A 156 13.03 4.54 3.74
C ASP A 156 12.73 3.83 2.42
N VAL A 157 13.13 4.44 1.30
CA VAL A 157 13.07 3.81 -0.01
C VAL A 157 13.99 2.58 -0.07
N MET A 158 15.20 2.65 0.48
CA MET A 158 16.12 1.52 0.53
C MET A 158 15.60 0.38 1.40
N GLU A 159 14.98 0.70 2.54
CA GLU A 159 14.29 -0.28 3.38
C GLU A 159 13.15 -0.97 2.60
N ALA A 160 12.34 -0.19 1.87
CA ALA A 160 11.27 -0.74 1.02
C ALA A 160 11.82 -1.70 -0.05
N LEU A 161 12.89 -1.33 -0.76
CA LEU A 161 13.54 -2.21 -1.75
C LEU A 161 14.08 -3.51 -1.14
N ASN A 162 14.63 -3.44 0.08
CA ASN A 162 15.09 -4.62 0.83
C ASN A 162 13.91 -5.52 1.20
N SER A 163 12.85 -4.94 1.78
CA SER A 163 11.65 -5.69 2.19
C SER A 163 10.96 -6.37 1.01
N SER A 164 11.08 -5.78 -0.18
CA SER A 164 10.50 -6.29 -1.43
C SER A 164 11.41 -7.28 -2.18
N ASN A 165 12.62 -7.60 -1.70
CA ASN A 165 13.58 -8.49 -2.38
C ASN A 165 13.94 -8.07 -3.82
N ILE A 166 14.05 -6.76 -4.09
CA ILE A 166 14.37 -6.25 -5.44
C ILE A 166 15.66 -5.42 -5.52
N LYS A 167 16.40 -5.26 -4.42
CA LYS A 167 17.62 -4.42 -4.37
C LYS A 167 18.69 -4.79 -5.41
N ASN A 168 18.79 -6.07 -5.80
CA ASN A 168 19.84 -6.58 -6.68
C ASN A 168 19.36 -6.89 -8.10
N ARG A 169 18.15 -6.43 -8.48
CA ARG A 169 17.61 -6.55 -9.84
C ARG A 169 17.92 -5.29 -10.63
#